data_AF-A0A419TCQ2-F1
#
_entry.id   AF-A0A419TCQ2-F1
#
_cell.length_a   1.000
_cell.length_b   1.000
_cell.length_c   1.000
_cell.angle_alpha   90.00
_cell.angle_beta   90.00
_cell.angle_gamma   90.00
#
_symmetry.space_group_name_H-M   'P 1'
#
loop_
_entity.id
_entity.type
_entity.pdbx_description
1 polymer ?
#
loop_
_entity_poly.entity_id
_entity_poly.type
_entity_poly.pdbx_seq_one_letter_code
_entity_poly.pdbx_strand_id
1 'polypeptide(L)'
;MNIICAPNGIVDIERSGQGITDIVKSGFRDVLLDVSLVCSPNELKNLGKTDIKKNIRKVRVSNNPSELHNSLIPMLDRCSQAQLNTTIAYAPYLERSSKDECYNQLLMQLAEESIKACKSAESQAIIIRPLFSGVKQEDVWLENKNYYLHLARIASDHNVMILLENQCRDLNGHLVRGICSDGKTAAQWIDRLNEEVEEERFGFCMDVGVCNLCGQNMYDFVLSLGNRLKAVILRDCDGHSENALLPFTCVNKAQPITDWLSLIRGLRDTGFDGSLILNFSDTASSFSPILRPELMKLAMSVANYFKWQIEIENLLKKYQSIVLFGAGNMCRNFMKCYGEEYPPLFTCDNNRGIWGTEFCGLEVKSPDSLLELPDNCGVFICNIYYREIEKQLLDMGIQNIEFFNDEYMPSYFFDRLGDK
;
A
#
# COMPACT_ATOMS: atom_id res chain seq x y z
N MET A 1 -3.50 10.41 -0.20
CA MET A 1 -3.14 9.13 0.45
C MET A 1 -2.14 9.26 1.60
N ASN A 2 -2.26 8.36 2.58
CA ASN A 2 -1.31 8.14 3.69
C ASN A 2 -0.30 7.01 3.35
N ILE A 3 0.94 7.12 3.83
CA ILE A 3 1.98 6.11 3.63
C ILE A 3 2.38 5.56 5.00
N ILE A 4 2.25 4.24 5.17
CA ILE A 4 2.45 3.53 6.43
C ILE A 4 3.59 2.52 6.25
N CYS A 5 4.54 2.49 7.18
CA CYS A 5 5.57 1.46 7.21
C CYS A 5 5.10 0.24 8.04
N ALA A 6 5.17 -0.97 7.48
CA ALA A 6 4.99 -2.18 8.29
C ALA A 6 6.27 -2.45 9.12
N PRO A 7 6.17 -2.59 10.45
CA PRO A 7 7.35 -2.66 11.33
C PRO A 7 8.05 -4.03 11.32
N ASN A 8 7.41 -5.07 10.80
CA ASN A 8 7.94 -6.43 10.78
C ASN A 8 9.29 -6.50 10.05
N GLY A 9 10.27 -7.18 10.65
CA GLY A 9 11.65 -7.24 10.14
C GLY A 9 12.52 -5.99 10.38
N ILE A 10 11.94 -4.91 10.90
CA ILE A 10 12.61 -3.62 11.17
C ILE A 10 12.66 -3.34 12.67
N VAL A 11 11.53 -3.48 13.36
CA VAL A 11 11.36 -3.15 14.77
C VAL A 11 11.30 -4.43 15.60
N ASP A 12 12.13 -4.49 16.64
CA ASP A 12 12.03 -5.49 17.70
C ASP A 12 11.17 -4.92 18.84
N ILE A 13 10.15 -5.65 19.30
CA ILE A 13 9.22 -5.16 20.34
C ILE A 13 9.92 -4.83 21.67
N GLU A 14 10.98 -5.56 22.03
CA GLU A 14 11.74 -5.36 23.27
C GLU A 14 12.81 -4.27 23.11
N ARG A 15 13.32 -4.08 21.89
CA ARG A 15 14.39 -3.14 21.55
C ARG A 15 14.03 -2.27 20.35
N SER A 16 12.88 -1.62 20.43
CA SER A 16 12.27 -0.88 19.32
C SER A 16 13.01 0.41 18.93
N GLY A 17 13.87 0.94 19.80
CA GLY A 17 14.48 2.27 19.63
C GLY A 17 15.21 2.49 18.30
N GLN A 18 16.06 1.55 17.87
CA GLN A 18 16.80 1.70 16.60
C GLN A 18 15.86 1.61 15.40
N GLY A 19 14.98 0.61 15.36
CA GLY A 19 14.04 0.42 14.24
C GLY A 19 13.08 1.60 14.07
N ILE A 20 12.52 2.11 15.17
CA ILE A 20 11.68 3.32 15.16
C ILE A 20 12.46 4.54 14.68
N THR A 21 13.72 4.68 15.12
CA THR A 21 14.58 5.78 14.66
C THR A 21 14.84 5.70 13.15
N ASP A 22 15.07 4.50 12.62
CA ASP A 22 15.32 4.30 11.19
C ASP A 22 14.08 4.64 10.35
N ILE A 23 12.87 4.26 10.82
CA ILE A 23 11.57 4.62 10.20
C ILE A 23 11.39 6.14 10.13
N VAL A 24 11.59 6.85 11.25
CA VAL A 24 11.43 8.32 11.28
C VAL A 24 12.46 9.00 10.38
N LYS A 25 13.73 8.60 10.47
CA LYS A 25 14.82 9.23 9.70
C LYS A 25 14.69 9.03 8.20
N SER A 26 14.00 7.98 7.74
CA SER A 26 13.74 7.80 6.32
C SER A 26 12.52 8.59 5.81
N GLY A 27 11.77 9.25 6.70
CA GLY A 27 10.67 10.15 6.34
C GLY A 27 9.27 9.59 6.57
N PHE A 28 9.11 8.37 7.09
CA PHE A 28 7.79 7.87 7.48
C PHE A 28 7.26 8.64 8.69
N ARG A 29 5.95 8.91 8.66
CA ARG A 29 5.22 9.56 9.76
C ARG A 29 4.17 8.66 10.39
N ASP A 30 3.95 7.48 9.80
CA ASP A 30 2.98 6.51 10.24
C ASP A 30 3.60 5.10 10.17
N VAL A 31 3.27 4.28 11.16
CA VAL A 31 3.73 2.89 11.27
C VAL A 31 2.53 2.02 11.58
N LEU A 32 2.44 0.86 10.92
CA LEU A 32 1.38 -0.09 11.16
C LEU A 32 1.49 -0.58 12.60
N LEU A 33 0.42 -0.50 13.38
CA LEU A 33 0.34 -1.16 14.69
C LEU A 33 0.14 -2.65 14.46
N ASP A 34 1.24 -3.33 14.16
CA ASP A 34 1.24 -4.76 13.86
C ASP A 34 1.24 -5.59 15.15
N VAL A 35 0.05 -6.01 15.57
CA VAL A 35 -0.14 -6.78 16.81
C VAL A 35 0.44 -8.20 16.68
N SER A 36 0.70 -8.68 15.46
CA SER A 36 1.38 -9.96 15.27
C SER A 36 2.82 -9.96 15.81
N LEU A 37 3.42 -8.80 16.06
CA LEU A 37 4.73 -8.68 16.72
C LEU A 37 4.74 -9.20 18.16
N VAL A 38 3.59 -9.14 18.86
CA VAL A 38 3.45 -9.66 20.23
C VAL A 38 2.79 -11.04 20.28
N CYS A 39 2.11 -11.44 19.20
CA CYS A 39 1.50 -12.76 19.05
C CYS A 39 1.67 -13.25 17.60
N SER A 40 2.85 -13.80 17.30
CA SER A 40 3.21 -14.20 15.94
C SER A 40 2.46 -15.47 15.47
N PRO A 41 2.32 -15.70 14.14
CA PRO A 41 1.79 -16.95 13.61
C PRO A 41 2.53 -18.20 14.14
N ASN A 42 3.85 -18.09 14.32
CA ASN A 42 4.65 -19.18 14.88
C ASN A 42 4.39 -19.41 16.37
N GLU A 43 4.03 -18.37 17.14
CA GLU A 43 3.60 -18.56 18.52
C GLU A 43 2.27 -19.33 18.55
N LEU A 44 1.29 -18.92 17.73
CA LEU A 44 -0.01 -19.59 17.64
C LEU A 44 0.12 -21.05 17.19
N LYS A 45 0.99 -21.36 16.23
CA LYS A 45 1.29 -22.72 15.80
C LYS A 45 1.84 -23.63 16.92
N ASN A 46 2.46 -23.03 17.93
CA ASN A 46 3.07 -23.75 19.05
C ASN A 46 2.27 -23.59 20.36
N LEU A 47 0.97 -23.26 20.25
CA LEU A 47 0.06 -23.21 21.38
C LEU A 47 0.14 -24.51 22.22
N GLY A 48 0.21 -24.37 23.54
CA GLY A 48 0.32 -25.51 24.47
C GLY A 48 1.67 -26.24 24.49
N LYS A 49 2.63 -25.93 23.60
CA LYS A 49 3.99 -26.52 23.65
C LYS A 49 4.91 -25.68 24.55
N THR A 50 5.52 -26.33 25.53
CA THR A 50 6.57 -25.72 26.38
C THR A 50 7.86 -25.55 25.58
N ASP A 51 8.29 -24.30 25.37
CA ASP A 51 9.64 -24.04 24.84
C ASP A 51 10.68 -24.34 25.91
N ILE A 52 11.46 -25.40 25.71
CA ILE A 52 12.56 -25.79 26.61
C ILE A 52 13.74 -24.78 26.54
N LYS A 53 13.73 -23.80 25.62
CA LYS A 53 14.91 -22.98 25.28
C LYS A 53 14.73 -21.44 25.25
N LYS A 54 13.59 -20.85 25.63
CA LYS A 54 13.42 -19.38 25.66
C LYS A 54 13.10 -18.85 27.05
N ASN A 55 13.62 -17.66 27.35
CA ASN A 55 13.56 -16.93 28.63
C ASN A 55 12.24 -17.12 29.38
N ILE A 56 12.33 -17.62 30.62
CA ILE A 56 11.25 -17.89 31.58
C ILE A 56 10.42 -16.62 31.94
N ARG A 57 10.78 -15.44 31.43
CA ARG A 57 10.20 -14.14 31.81
C ARG A 57 9.17 -13.54 30.83
N LYS A 58 8.97 -14.10 29.63
CA LYS A 58 8.05 -13.49 28.64
C LYS A 58 6.67 -14.12 28.70
N VAL A 59 5.64 -13.30 28.94
CA VAL A 59 4.23 -13.71 28.85
C VAL A 59 3.92 -14.05 27.39
N ARG A 60 3.33 -15.22 27.15
CA ARG A 60 2.84 -15.60 25.82
C ARG A 60 1.41 -15.10 25.64
N VAL A 61 1.21 -14.17 24.71
CA VAL A 61 -0.10 -13.60 24.41
C VAL A 61 -1.07 -14.68 23.91
N SER A 62 -0.57 -15.69 23.21
CA SER A 62 -1.36 -16.85 22.78
C SER A 62 -1.98 -17.66 23.95
N ASN A 63 -1.34 -17.66 25.13
CA ASN A 63 -1.83 -18.34 26.32
C ASN A 63 -2.63 -17.41 27.24
N ASN A 64 -2.41 -16.10 27.15
CA ASN A 64 -3.14 -15.09 27.91
C ASN A 64 -3.44 -13.86 27.03
N PRO A 65 -4.49 -13.91 26.20
CA PRO A 65 -4.83 -12.83 25.27
C PRO A 65 -5.03 -11.47 25.94
N SER A 66 -5.46 -11.44 27.21
CA SER A 66 -5.65 -10.18 27.96
C SER A 66 -4.36 -9.37 28.16
N GLU A 67 -3.18 -9.99 28.02
CA GLU A 67 -1.88 -9.33 28.13
C GLU A 67 -1.40 -8.72 26.81
N LEU A 68 -2.21 -8.80 25.75
CA LEU A 68 -1.90 -8.26 24.42
C LEU A 68 -1.60 -6.76 24.49
N HIS A 69 -2.49 -5.98 25.12
CA HIS A 69 -2.31 -4.54 25.23
C HIS A 69 -1.03 -4.18 26.01
N ASN A 70 -0.81 -4.82 27.16
CA ASN A 70 0.38 -4.61 27.98
C ASN A 70 1.68 -4.92 27.21
N SER A 71 1.64 -5.93 26.33
CA SER A 71 2.77 -6.31 25.49
C SER A 71 3.07 -5.28 24.38
N LEU A 72 2.10 -4.45 23.99
CA LEU A 72 2.26 -3.39 22.99
C LEU A 72 2.77 -2.06 23.56
N ILE A 73 2.57 -1.80 24.86
CA ILE A 73 2.95 -0.53 25.52
C ILE A 73 4.37 -0.08 25.17
N PRO A 74 5.42 -0.94 25.22
CA PRO A 74 6.78 -0.50 24.92
C PRO A 74 6.96 0.04 23.49
N MET A 75 6.21 -0.47 22.52
CA MET A 75 6.23 0.03 21.15
C MET A 75 5.43 1.33 21.04
N LEU A 76 4.24 1.38 21.62
CA LEU A 76 3.37 2.57 21.60
C LEU A 76 4.05 3.79 22.24
N ASP A 77 4.71 3.61 23.39
CA ASP A 77 5.47 4.67 24.06
C ASP A 77 6.58 5.22 23.15
N ARG A 78 7.24 4.34 22.39
CA ARG A 78 8.31 4.74 21.48
C ARG A 78 7.78 5.43 20.23
N CYS A 79 6.67 4.97 19.68
CA CYS A 79 5.97 5.66 18.59
C CYS A 79 5.55 7.08 19.04
N SER A 80 4.95 7.19 20.23
CA SER A 80 4.54 8.48 20.81
C SER A 80 5.73 9.42 21.02
N GLN A 81 6.82 8.95 21.64
CA GLN A 81 8.06 9.73 21.81
C GLN A 81 8.65 10.20 20.48
N ALA A 82 8.53 9.38 19.44
CA ALA A 82 9.03 9.64 18.09
C ALA A 82 8.04 10.44 17.22
N GLN A 83 6.85 10.77 17.74
CA GLN A 83 5.76 11.42 17.00
C GLN A 83 5.35 10.65 15.74
N LEU A 84 5.33 9.32 15.84
CA LEU A 84 4.78 8.44 14.80
C LEU A 84 3.30 8.19 15.08
N ASN A 85 2.50 8.28 14.03
CA ASN A 85 1.11 7.84 14.05
C ASN A 85 1.04 6.31 13.94
N THR A 86 -0.07 5.75 14.42
CA THR A 86 -0.44 4.34 14.28
C THR A 86 -1.86 4.25 13.74
N THR A 87 -2.10 4.84 12.58
CA THR A 87 -3.47 5.06 12.07
C THR A 87 -4.20 3.75 11.77
N ILE A 88 -3.47 2.72 11.35
CA ILE A 88 -4.01 1.39 11.07
C ILE A 88 -3.30 0.36 11.95
N ALA A 89 -4.09 -0.54 12.54
CA ALA A 89 -3.62 -1.72 13.25
C ALA A 89 -3.78 -3.00 12.41
N TYR A 90 -3.06 -4.06 12.79
CA TYR A 90 -3.13 -5.37 12.14
C TYR A 90 -3.24 -6.46 13.20
N ALA A 91 -4.34 -7.22 13.18
CA ALA A 91 -4.60 -8.24 14.20
C ALA A 91 -3.72 -9.50 14.02
N PRO A 92 -3.48 -10.27 15.10
CA PRO A 92 -2.82 -11.56 15.00
C PRO A 92 -3.54 -12.52 14.05
N TYR A 93 -2.78 -13.38 13.37
CA TYR A 93 -3.28 -14.28 12.34
C TYR A 93 -2.54 -15.62 12.32
N LEU A 94 -3.15 -16.61 11.69
CA LEU A 94 -2.59 -17.96 11.55
C LEU A 94 -1.74 -18.10 10.27
N GLU A 95 -0.78 -19.02 10.30
CA GLU A 95 -0.15 -19.52 9.08
C GLU A 95 -1.20 -20.21 8.19
N ARG A 96 -1.09 -20.04 6.86
CA ARG A 96 -2.04 -20.55 5.85
C ARG A 96 -2.31 -22.05 5.92
N SER A 97 -1.36 -22.81 6.45
CA SER A 97 -1.42 -24.27 6.56
C SER A 97 -2.13 -24.78 7.82
N SER A 98 -2.65 -23.88 8.67
CA SER A 98 -3.36 -24.22 9.91
C SER A 98 -4.72 -24.88 9.62
N LYS A 99 -5.05 -25.95 10.36
CA LYS A 99 -6.26 -26.76 10.10
C LYS A 99 -7.15 -27.00 11.34
N ASP A 100 -6.73 -26.56 12.52
CA ASP A 100 -7.44 -26.84 13.77
C ASP A 100 -8.55 -25.80 14.03
N GLU A 101 -9.77 -26.26 14.33
CA GLU A 101 -10.92 -25.41 14.68
C GLU A 101 -10.70 -24.65 16.00
N CYS A 102 -9.88 -25.20 16.91
CA CYS A 102 -9.63 -24.63 18.23
C CYS A 102 -9.04 -23.21 18.17
N TYR A 103 -8.41 -22.83 17.04
CA TYR A 103 -7.86 -21.48 16.87
C TYR A 103 -8.91 -20.40 16.69
N ASN A 104 -10.14 -20.70 16.23
CA ASN A 104 -11.11 -19.65 15.89
C ASN A 104 -11.57 -18.87 17.13
N GLN A 105 -11.77 -19.55 18.27
CA GLN A 105 -12.11 -18.88 19.53
C GLN A 105 -10.94 -18.02 20.05
N LEU A 106 -9.71 -18.50 19.93
CA LEU A 106 -8.52 -17.74 20.33
C LEU A 106 -8.33 -16.51 19.42
N LEU A 107 -8.48 -16.65 18.11
CA LEU A 107 -8.41 -15.54 17.17
C LEU A 107 -9.48 -14.49 17.45
N MET A 108 -10.70 -14.92 17.80
CA MET A 108 -11.75 -14.01 18.24
C MET A 108 -11.30 -13.20 19.45
N GLN A 109 -10.84 -13.85 20.53
CA GLN A 109 -10.33 -13.14 21.70
C GLN A 109 -9.17 -12.18 21.37
N LEU A 110 -8.21 -12.61 20.54
CA LEU A 110 -7.09 -11.76 20.12
C LEU A 110 -7.55 -10.56 19.30
N ALA A 111 -8.53 -10.74 18.40
CA ALA A 111 -9.11 -9.65 17.62
C ALA A 111 -9.86 -8.65 18.52
N GLU A 112 -10.62 -9.12 19.52
CA GLU A 112 -11.28 -8.25 20.51
C GLU A 112 -10.27 -7.39 21.26
N GLU A 113 -9.21 -8.01 21.80
CA GLU A 113 -8.16 -7.31 22.53
C GLU A 113 -7.36 -6.36 21.61
N SER A 114 -7.19 -6.72 20.34
CA SER A 114 -6.56 -5.84 19.34
C SER A 114 -7.42 -4.59 19.05
N ILE A 115 -8.75 -4.75 18.92
CA ILE A 115 -9.69 -3.63 18.76
C ILE A 115 -9.65 -2.71 19.99
N LYS A 116 -9.63 -3.27 21.20
CA LYS A 116 -9.50 -2.48 22.43
C LYS A 116 -8.17 -1.70 22.45
N ALA A 117 -7.07 -2.33 22.03
CA ALA A 117 -5.76 -1.68 21.94
C ALA A 117 -5.72 -0.53 20.93
N CYS A 118 -6.53 -0.58 19.86
CA CYS A 118 -6.62 0.50 18.86
C CYS A 118 -7.01 1.84 19.48
N LYS A 119 -7.89 1.86 20.50
CA LYS A 119 -8.31 3.09 21.18
C LYS A 119 -7.14 3.78 21.89
N SER A 120 -6.30 3.03 22.59
CA SER A 120 -5.11 3.57 23.26
C SER A 120 -4.06 4.07 22.27
N ALA A 121 -4.04 3.51 21.06
CA ALA A 121 -3.13 3.87 19.99
C ALA A 121 -3.70 4.90 19.00
N GLU A 122 -4.94 5.38 19.25
CA GLU A 122 -5.69 6.28 18.37
C GLU A 122 -5.80 5.76 16.91
N SER A 123 -5.78 4.43 16.74
CA SER A 123 -5.94 3.79 15.43
C SER A 123 -7.38 3.92 14.94
N GLN A 124 -7.54 4.33 13.69
CA GLN A 124 -8.83 4.56 13.04
C GLN A 124 -9.40 3.28 12.42
N ALA A 125 -8.52 2.35 12.04
CA ALA A 125 -8.91 1.09 11.43
C ALA A 125 -8.01 -0.06 11.89
N ILE A 126 -8.53 -1.29 11.79
CA ILE A 126 -7.78 -2.52 12.04
C ILE A 126 -8.02 -3.52 10.92
N ILE A 127 -6.94 -4.11 10.43
CA ILE A 127 -6.99 -5.20 9.46
C ILE A 127 -7.18 -6.52 10.21
N ILE A 128 -8.23 -7.25 9.84
CA ILE A 128 -8.59 -8.53 10.44
C ILE A 128 -8.84 -9.51 9.30
N ARG A 129 -8.07 -10.62 9.29
CA ARG A 129 -8.23 -11.68 8.29
C ARG A 129 -9.48 -12.52 8.58
N PRO A 130 -10.16 -13.03 7.53
CA PRO A 130 -11.28 -13.95 7.71
C PRO A 130 -10.82 -15.27 8.34
N LEU A 131 -11.71 -15.89 9.11
CA LEU A 131 -11.54 -17.23 9.65
C LEU A 131 -11.55 -18.25 8.51
N PHE A 132 -10.54 -19.12 8.48
CA PHE A 132 -10.42 -20.19 7.49
C PHE A 132 -10.12 -21.56 8.11
N SER A 133 -9.49 -21.60 9.29
CA SER A 133 -9.06 -22.84 9.92
C SER A 133 -10.28 -23.63 10.41
N GLY A 134 -10.44 -24.85 9.88
CA GLY A 134 -11.56 -25.72 10.23
C GLY A 134 -12.94 -25.26 9.73
N VAL A 135 -13.01 -24.20 8.91
CA VAL A 135 -14.27 -23.71 8.36
C VAL A 135 -14.61 -24.48 7.07
N LYS A 136 -15.78 -25.11 7.02
CA LYS A 136 -16.26 -25.82 5.82
C LYS A 136 -16.62 -24.83 4.72
N GLN A 137 -16.41 -25.22 3.46
CA GLN A 137 -16.59 -24.34 2.30
C GLN A 137 -18.01 -23.78 2.18
N GLU A 138 -19.03 -24.58 2.54
CA GLU A 138 -20.44 -24.19 2.57
C GLU A 138 -20.78 -23.19 3.68
N ASP A 139 -20.03 -23.21 4.79
CA ASP A 139 -20.27 -22.40 5.99
C ASP A 139 -19.40 -21.14 6.04
N VAL A 140 -18.44 -20.98 5.10
CA VAL A 140 -17.46 -19.88 5.05
C VAL A 140 -18.10 -18.51 5.27
N TRP A 141 -19.21 -18.22 4.58
CA TRP A 141 -19.90 -16.94 4.73
C TRP A 141 -20.56 -16.82 6.11
N LEU A 142 -21.27 -17.84 6.57
CA LEU A 142 -22.04 -17.77 7.81
C LEU A 142 -21.12 -17.61 9.02
N GLU A 143 -20.05 -18.40 9.10
CA GLU A 143 -19.06 -18.34 10.18
C GLU A 143 -18.35 -16.98 10.21
N ASN A 144 -17.88 -16.50 9.05
CA ASN A 144 -17.23 -15.19 8.98
C ASN A 144 -18.20 -14.04 9.24
N LYS A 145 -19.46 -14.13 8.78
CA LYS A 145 -20.49 -13.14 9.08
C LYS A 145 -20.67 -13.03 10.59
N ASN A 146 -20.86 -14.14 11.29
CA ASN A 146 -21.03 -14.14 12.74
C ASN A 146 -19.81 -13.58 13.47
N TYR A 147 -18.60 -13.97 13.03
CA TYR A 147 -17.34 -13.47 13.55
C TYR A 147 -17.21 -11.94 13.40
N TYR A 148 -17.41 -11.41 12.19
CA TYR A 148 -17.29 -9.98 11.93
C TYR A 148 -18.38 -9.16 12.62
N LEU A 149 -19.63 -9.63 12.67
CA LEU A 149 -20.71 -8.93 13.37
C LEU A 149 -20.50 -8.88 14.88
N HIS A 150 -19.90 -9.92 15.45
CA HIS A 150 -19.49 -9.91 16.85
C HIS A 150 -18.41 -8.83 17.11
N LEU A 151 -17.37 -8.80 16.26
CA LEU A 151 -16.30 -7.80 16.37
C LEU A 151 -16.79 -6.37 16.11
N ALA A 152 -17.76 -6.17 15.22
CA ALA A 152 -18.31 -4.85 14.92
C ALA A 152 -18.91 -4.16 16.14
N ARG A 153 -19.56 -4.91 17.03
CA ARG A 153 -20.11 -4.35 18.28
C ARG A 153 -19.00 -3.71 19.13
N ILE A 154 -17.88 -4.40 19.26
CA ILE A 154 -16.72 -3.94 20.03
C ILE A 154 -16.01 -2.79 19.30
N ALA A 155 -15.90 -2.88 17.98
CA ALA A 155 -15.29 -1.85 17.15
C ALA A 155 -16.09 -0.55 17.16
N SER A 156 -17.42 -0.62 17.22
CA SER A 156 -18.32 0.53 17.36
C SER A 156 -18.06 1.30 18.66
N ASP A 157 -17.93 0.60 19.80
CA ASP A 157 -17.60 1.21 21.11
C ASP A 157 -16.25 1.97 21.12
N HIS A 158 -15.35 1.62 20.20
CA HIS A 158 -14.00 2.19 20.09
C HIS A 158 -13.85 3.09 18.86
N ASN A 159 -14.91 3.27 18.06
CA ASN A 159 -14.92 3.99 16.78
C ASN A 159 -13.83 3.53 15.80
N VAL A 160 -13.62 2.22 15.67
CA VAL A 160 -12.62 1.61 14.79
C VAL A 160 -13.29 0.96 13.58
N MET A 161 -12.78 1.18 12.38
CA MET A 161 -13.23 0.46 11.17
C MET A 161 -12.52 -0.89 11.05
N ILE A 162 -13.26 -1.94 10.69
CA ILE A 162 -12.68 -3.27 10.44
C ILE A 162 -12.40 -3.42 8.94
N LEU A 163 -11.16 -3.72 8.57
CA LEU A 163 -10.74 -3.97 7.20
C LEU A 163 -10.56 -5.47 6.96
N LEU A 164 -11.40 -6.04 6.10
CA LEU A 164 -11.22 -7.41 5.61
C LEU A 164 -10.05 -7.47 4.64
N GLU A 165 -9.35 -8.60 4.58
CA GLU A 165 -8.20 -8.78 3.69
C GLU A 165 -8.38 -9.98 2.75
N ASN A 166 -7.98 -9.85 1.49
CA ASN A 166 -7.96 -10.97 0.53
C ASN A 166 -6.94 -12.04 0.94
N GLN A 167 -7.36 -13.30 0.95
CA GLN A 167 -6.57 -14.42 1.43
C GLN A 167 -6.21 -15.40 0.31
N CYS A 168 -5.12 -16.13 0.48
CA CYS A 168 -4.84 -17.38 -0.23
C CYS A 168 -5.02 -18.58 0.72
N ARG A 169 -5.09 -19.78 0.15
CA ARG A 169 -5.11 -21.06 0.88
C ARG A 169 -3.93 -21.91 0.42
N ASP A 170 -3.36 -22.68 1.35
CA ASP A 170 -2.34 -23.67 1.07
C ASP A 170 -2.98 -25.03 0.75
N LEU A 171 -2.79 -25.49 -0.50
CA LEU A 171 -3.12 -26.84 -0.94
C LEU A 171 -1.84 -27.64 -1.19
N ASN A 172 -1.32 -28.27 -0.13
CA ASN A 172 -0.13 -29.13 -0.17
C ASN A 172 1.13 -28.42 -0.72
N GLY A 173 1.35 -27.17 -0.31
CA GLY A 173 2.44 -26.31 -0.76
C GLY A 173 2.09 -25.43 -1.96
N HIS A 174 0.91 -25.60 -2.56
CA HIS A 174 0.42 -24.73 -3.64
C HIS A 174 -0.54 -23.68 -3.10
N LEU A 175 -0.17 -22.41 -3.23
CA LEU A 175 -1.01 -21.30 -2.83
C LEU A 175 -2.05 -21.02 -3.92
N VAL A 176 -3.33 -21.11 -3.56
CA VAL A 176 -4.45 -20.82 -4.46
C VAL A 176 -5.43 -19.84 -3.82
N ARG A 177 -6.36 -19.33 -4.61
CA ARG A 177 -7.40 -18.36 -4.21
C ARG A 177 -8.15 -18.78 -2.94
N GLY A 178 -8.11 -17.92 -1.92
CA GLY A 178 -8.73 -18.13 -0.61
C GLY A 178 -10.02 -17.31 -0.40
N ILE A 179 -10.35 -17.06 0.86
CA ILE A 179 -11.52 -16.24 1.23
C ILE A 179 -11.24 -14.79 0.84
N CYS A 180 -12.27 -14.08 0.35
CA CYS A 180 -12.17 -12.70 -0.13
C CYS A 180 -11.13 -12.48 -1.25
N SER A 181 -10.69 -13.53 -1.96
CA SER A 181 -9.78 -13.42 -3.11
C SER A 181 -10.49 -13.08 -4.42
N ASP A 182 -11.76 -12.72 -4.39
CA ASP A 182 -12.51 -12.25 -5.57
C ASP A 182 -13.12 -10.89 -5.22
N GLY A 183 -12.85 -9.87 -6.05
CA GLY A 183 -13.19 -8.48 -5.73
C GLY A 183 -14.70 -8.27 -5.60
N LYS A 184 -15.50 -8.91 -6.45
CA LYS A 184 -16.97 -8.83 -6.42
C LYS A 184 -17.54 -9.49 -5.16
N THR A 185 -17.05 -10.68 -4.84
CA THR A 185 -17.45 -11.41 -3.63
C THR A 185 -17.04 -10.62 -2.37
N ALA A 186 -15.83 -10.07 -2.35
CA ALA A 186 -15.34 -9.23 -1.26
C ALA A 186 -16.21 -7.97 -1.09
N ALA A 187 -16.56 -7.26 -2.17
CA ALA A 187 -17.45 -6.11 -2.11
C ALA A 187 -18.83 -6.48 -1.55
N GLN A 188 -19.42 -7.59 -2.01
CA GLN A 188 -20.69 -8.11 -1.48
C GLN A 188 -20.63 -8.44 0.01
N TRP A 189 -19.51 -8.99 0.49
CA TRP A 189 -19.32 -9.27 1.92
C TRP A 189 -19.35 -7.97 2.72
N ILE A 190 -18.60 -6.95 2.29
CA ILE A 190 -18.56 -5.64 2.94
C ILE A 190 -19.95 -4.99 2.97
N ASP A 191 -20.65 -4.98 1.83
CA ASP A 191 -21.97 -4.37 1.73
C ASP A 191 -22.97 -5.02 2.68
N ARG A 192 -23.03 -6.36 2.69
CA ARG A 192 -23.94 -7.10 3.56
C ARG A 192 -23.59 -6.94 5.04
N LEU A 193 -22.30 -6.88 5.38
CA LEU A 193 -21.87 -6.65 6.75
C LEU A 193 -22.24 -5.25 7.23
N ASN A 194 -22.02 -4.22 6.40
CA ASN A 194 -22.40 -2.83 6.70
C ASN A 194 -23.93 -2.67 6.78
N GLU A 195 -24.70 -3.34 5.92
CA GLU A 195 -26.17 -3.34 5.96
C GLU A 195 -26.69 -3.91 7.29
N GLU A 196 -26.10 -5.00 7.79
CA GLU A 196 -26.53 -5.65 9.04
C GLU A 196 -26.22 -4.83 10.31
N VAL A 197 -25.25 -3.92 10.25
CA VAL A 197 -24.93 -3.01 11.36
C VAL A 197 -25.45 -1.59 11.15
N GLU A 198 -26.08 -1.30 10.00
CA GLU A 198 -26.64 0.00 9.62
C GLU A 198 -25.64 1.17 9.64
N GLU A 199 -24.33 0.89 9.52
CA GLU A 199 -23.26 1.87 9.46
C GLU A 199 -22.07 1.38 8.60
N GLU A 200 -21.24 2.30 8.12
CA GLU A 200 -20.00 1.97 7.42
C GLU A 200 -18.91 1.57 8.44
N ARG A 201 -19.04 0.35 9.00
CA ARG A 201 -18.08 -0.22 9.96
C ARG A 201 -17.01 -1.07 9.30
N PHE A 202 -17.27 -1.56 8.10
CA PHE A 202 -16.42 -2.48 7.36
C PHE A 202 -15.89 -1.83 6.08
N GLY A 203 -14.60 -2.03 5.86
CA GLY A 203 -13.90 -1.70 4.62
C GLY A 203 -13.00 -2.85 4.19
N PHE A 204 -12.18 -2.62 3.17
CA PHE A 204 -11.29 -3.63 2.62
C PHE A 204 -9.83 -3.15 2.62
N CYS A 205 -8.92 -4.08 2.94
CA CYS A 205 -7.49 -3.95 2.79
C CYS A 205 -6.99 -4.95 1.75
N MET A 206 -6.51 -4.48 0.60
CA MET A 206 -5.98 -5.36 -0.45
C MET A 206 -4.50 -5.69 -0.19
N ASP A 207 -4.16 -6.97 -0.01
CA ASP A 207 -2.79 -7.47 -0.08
C ASP A 207 -2.43 -7.80 -1.53
N VAL A 208 -1.55 -6.97 -2.10
CA VAL A 208 -1.05 -7.10 -3.48
C VAL A 208 -0.29 -8.42 -3.68
N GLY A 209 0.48 -8.86 -2.70
CA GLY A 209 1.24 -10.10 -2.78
C GLY A 209 0.34 -11.32 -2.83
N VAL A 210 -0.81 -11.30 -2.14
CA VAL A 210 -1.82 -12.38 -2.27
C VAL A 210 -2.42 -12.41 -3.67
N CYS A 211 -2.75 -11.24 -4.24
CA CYS A 211 -3.23 -11.16 -5.61
C CYS A 211 -2.21 -11.70 -6.63
N ASN A 212 -0.92 -11.40 -6.43
CA ASN A 212 0.16 -11.91 -7.27
C ASN A 212 0.28 -13.43 -7.17
N LEU A 213 0.33 -13.98 -5.94
CA LEU A 213 0.37 -15.44 -5.69
C LEU A 213 -0.80 -16.19 -6.35
N CYS A 214 -1.97 -15.56 -6.39
CA CYS A 214 -3.19 -16.16 -6.89
C CYS A 214 -3.51 -15.82 -8.37
N GLY A 215 -2.59 -15.15 -9.07
CA GLY A 215 -2.75 -14.73 -10.46
C GLY A 215 -4.05 -13.94 -10.68
N GLN A 216 -4.32 -12.95 -9.82
CA GLN A 216 -5.52 -12.14 -9.87
C GLN A 216 -5.29 -10.87 -10.69
N ASN A 217 -6.29 -10.49 -11.50
CA ASN A 217 -6.29 -9.19 -12.15
C ASN A 217 -6.53 -8.10 -11.09
N MET A 218 -5.47 -7.35 -10.76
CA MET A 218 -5.52 -6.31 -9.72
C MET A 218 -6.36 -5.11 -10.14
N TYR A 219 -6.43 -4.79 -11.44
CA TYR A 219 -7.27 -3.71 -11.95
C TYR A 219 -8.74 -4.01 -11.67
N ASP A 220 -9.24 -5.16 -12.15
CA ASP A 220 -10.63 -5.58 -11.92
C ASP A 220 -10.96 -5.73 -10.43
N PHE A 221 -9.98 -6.16 -9.63
CA PHE A 221 -10.14 -6.30 -8.18
C PHE A 221 -10.38 -4.95 -7.50
N VAL A 222 -9.54 -3.96 -7.82
CA VAL A 222 -9.67 -2.59 -7.31
C VAL A 222 -10.97 -1.94 -7.78
N LEU A 223 -11.31 -2.06 -9.08
CA LEU A 223 -12.57 -1.53 -9.62
C LEU A 223 -13.80 -2.15 -8.93
N SER A 224 -13.77 -3.44 -8.63
CA SER A 224 -14.88 -4.12 -7.96
C SER A 224 -15.09 -3.64 -6.52
N LEU A 225 -14.01 -3.25 -5.83
CA LEU A 225 -14.10 -2.72 -4.46
C LEU A 225 -14.51 -1.25 -4.45
N GLY A 226 -13.94 -0.43 -5.35
CA GLY A 226 -14.17 1.00 -5.42
C GLY A 226 -13.91 1.69 -4.07
N ASN A 227 -14.88 2.48 -3.60
CA ASN A 227 -14.80 3.22 -2.33
C ASN A 227 -14.69 2.35 -1.06
N ARG A 228 -14.93 1.03 -1.17
CA ARG A 228 -14.76 0.08 -0.04
C ARG A 228 -13.30 -0.20 0.25
N LEU A 229 -12.40 -0.02 -0.72
CA LEU A 229 -10.97 -0.20 -0.55
C LEU A 229 -10.42 0.98 0.27
N LYS A 230 -9.97 0.71 1.50
CA LYS A 230 -9.46 1.74 2.43
C LYS A 230 -7.94 1.67 2.61
N ALA A 231 -7.35 0.50 2.38
CA ALA A 231 -5.92 0.29 2.48
C ALA A 231 -5.41 -0.70 1.44
N VAL A 232 -4.13 -0.57 1.07
CA VAL A 232 -3.42 -1.50 0.19
C VAL A 232 -2.08 -1.87 0.83
N ILE A 233 -1.84 -3.15 1.06
CA ILE A 233 -0.53 -3.67 1.48
C ILE A 233 0.31 -3.86 0.22
N LEU A 234 1.35 -3.02 0.09
CA LEU A 234 2.34 -3.06 -0.97
C LEU A 234 3.49 -3.97 -0.54
N ARG A 235 3.55 -5.16 -1.14
CA ARG A 235 4.67 -6.09 -1.06
C ARG A 235 4.86 -6.82 -2.38
N ASP A 236 6.10 -7.05 -2.74
CA ASP A 236 6.49 -7.86 -3.89
C ASP A 236 6.66 -9.33 -3.48
N CYS A 237 6.49 -10.26 -4.41
CA CYS A 237 6.77 -11.68 -4.20
C CYS A 237 7.08 -12.39 -5.52
N ASP A 238 7.63 -13.60 -5.42
CA ASP A 238 8.03 -14.44 -6.55
C ASP A 238 6.84 -15.14 -7.26
N GLY A 239 5.61 -14.85 -6.84
CA GLY A 239 4.39 -15.50 -7.33
C GLY A 239 4.17 -16.94 -6.83
N HIS A 240 5.06 -17.46 -5.97
CA HIS A 240 4.99 -18.85 -5.47
C HIS A 240 4.99 -18.92 -3.94
N SER A 241 5.73 -18.04 -3.29
CA SER A 241 6.02 -18.00 -1.86
C SER A 241 5.39 -16.77 -1.22
N GLU A 242 5.00 -16.84 0.05
CA GLU A 242 4.43 -15.70 0.80
C GLU A 242 5.45 -14.62 1.19
N ASN A 243 6.46 -14.38 0.34
CA ASN A 243 7.48 -13.39 0.66
C ASN A 243 6.92 -11.96 0.72
N ALA A 244 7.52 -11.15 1.59
CA ALA A 244 7.30 -9.72 1.66
C ALA A 244 8.56 -8.98 1.23
N LEU A 245 8.74 -8.86 -0.08
CA LEU A 245 9.86 -8.17 -0.70
C LEU A 245 9.52 -6.69 -0.96
N LEU A 246 10.52 -5.83 -1.01
CA LEU A 246 10.32 -4.44 -1.42
C LEU A 246 9.78 -4.38 -2.87
N PRO A 247 8.77 -3.55 -3.18
CA PRO A 247 8.28 -3.39 -4.54
C PRO A 247 9.40 -3.15 -5.56
N PHE A 248 9.25 -3.74 -6.74
CA PHE A 248 10.19 -3.71 -7.88
C PHE A 248 11.48 -4.52 -7.70
N THR A 249 11.60 -5.31 -6.63
CA THR A 249 12.79 -6.14 -6.40
C THR A 249 12.64 -7.58 -6.88
N CYS A 250 11.40 -8.06 -7.08
CA CYS A 250 11.17 -9.38 -7.66
C CYS A 250 11.02 -9.27 -9.19
N VAL A 251 12.10 -9.59 -9.90
CA VAL A 251 12.21 -9.39 -11.35
C VAL A 251 12.59 -10.67 -12.09
N ASN A 252 12.06 -10.84 -13.29
CA ASN A 252 12.45 -11.87 -14.24
C ASN A 252 12.68 -11.24 -15.62
N LYS A 253 13.83 -11.49 -16.25
CA LYS A 253 14.21 -10.90 -17.55
C LYS A 253 14.03 -9.37 -17.60
N ALA A 254 14.44 -8.68 -16.53
CA ALA A 254 14.30 -7.22 -16.36
C ALA A 254 12.85 -6.70 -16.38
N GLN A 255 11.88 -7.55 -16.07
CA GLN A 255 10.48 -7.17 -15.88
C GLN A 255 10.03 -7.54 -14.46
N PRO A 256 9.17 -6.72 -13.83
CA PRO A 256 8.58 -7.09 -12.54
C PRO A 256 7.72 -8.34 -12.69
N ILE A 257 7.74 -9.20 -11.66
CA ILE A 257 6.84 -10.36 -11.59
C ILE A 257 5.44 -9.90 -11.17
N THR A 258 5.36 -9.02 -10.17
CA THR A 258 4.10 -8.44 -9.71
C THR A 258 3.53 -7.46 -10.74
N ASP A 259 2.23 -7.56 -11.00
CA ASP A 259 1.50 -6.69 -11.94
C ASP A 259 1.20 -5.30 -11.34
N TRP A 260 2.27 -4.53 -11.14
CA TRP A 260 2.19 -3.15 -10.66
C TRP A 260 1.40 -2.23 -11.59
N LEU A 261 1.37 -2.55 -12.89
CA LEU A 261 0.65 -1.78 -13.90
C LEU A 261 -0.85 -1.78 -13.64
N SER A 262 -1.43 -2.97 -13.51
CA SER A 262 -2.87 -3.11 -13.25
C SER A 262 -3.25 -2.51 -11.90
N LEU A 263 -2.40 -2.66 -10.88
CA LEU A 263 -2.62 -2.05 -9.56
C LEU A 263 -2.67 -0.52 -9.64
N ILE A 264 -1.62 0.11 -10.19
CA ILE A 264 -1.51 1.58 -10.25
C ILE A 264 -2.66 2.17 -11.06
N ARG A 265 -2.98 1.58 -12.22
CA ARG A 265 -4.12 2.01 -13.04
C ARG A 265 -5.44 1.89 -12.27
N GLY A 266 -5.68 0.74 -11.63
CA GLY A 266 -6.93 0.52 -10.90
C GLY A 266 -7.11 1.52 -9.76
N LEU A 267 -6.05 1.81 -9.01
CA LEU A 267 -6.08 2.77 -7.91
C LEU A 267 -6.28 4.21 -8.42
N ARG A 268 -5.64 4.58 -9.54
CA ARG A 268 -5.83 5.90 -10.18
C ARG A 268 -7.27 6.07 -10.66
N ASP A 269 -7.78 5.13 -11.43
CA ASP A 269 -9.08 5.23 -12.09
C ASP A 269 -10.25 5.22 -11.09
N THR A 270 -10.05 4.59 -9.93
CA THR A 270 -11.02 4.63 -8.81
C THR A 270 -10.87 5.84 -7.90
N GLY A 271 -9.86 6.68 -8.12
CA GLY A 271 -9.58 7.85 -7.29
C GLY A 271 -9.16 7.50 -5.86
N PHE A 272 -8.46 6.39 -5.67
CA PHE A 272 -8.09 5.88 -4.34
C PHE A 272 -7.33 6.93 -3.51
N ASP A 273 -7.86 7.23 -2.32
CA ASP A 273 -7.34 8.25 -1.40
C ASP A 273 -6.90 7.68 -0.03
N GLY A 274 -7.01 6.36 0.14
CA GLY A 274 -6.72 5.63 1.38
C GLY A 274 -5.23 5.49 1.73
N SER A 275 -4.90 4.40 2.44
CA SER A 275 -3.55 4.15 2.96
C SER A 275 -2.76 3.13 2.15
N LEU A 276 -1.51 3.45 1.85
CA LEU A 276 -0.53 2.52 1.30
C LEU A 276 0.36 1.99 2.43
N ILE A 277 0.28 0.68 2.71
CA ILE A 277 1.06 0.01 3.76
C ILE A 277 2.23 -0.71 3.09
N LEU A 278 3.43 -0.18 3.24
CA LEU A 278 4.63 -0.80 2.66
C LEU A 278 5.12 -1.94 3.56
N ASN A 279 4.99 -3.17 3.09
CA ASN A 279 5.47 -4.37 3.77
C ASN A 279 6.62 -5.03 3.00
N PHE A 280 7.82 -4.92 3.53
CA PHE A 280 9.05 -5.47 2.95
C PHE A 280 9.85 -6.23 4.01
N SER A 281 9.15 -6.92 4.92
CA SER A 281 9.75 -7.54 6.11
C SER A 281 10.88 -8.51 5.79
N ASP A 282 10.79 -9.26 4.69
CA ASP A 282 11.83 -10.22 4.30
C ASP A 282 13.06 -9.50 3.75
N THR A 283 12.87 -8.46 2.94
CA THR A 283 13.97 -7.59 2.49
C THR A 283 14.65 -6.92 3.68
N ALA A 284 13.88 -6.34 4.61
CA ALA A 284 14.44 -5.68 5.80
C ALA A 284 15.21 -6.66 6.70
N SER A 285 14.66 -7.86 6.91
CA SER A 285 15.25 -8.89 7.77
C SER A 285 16.54 -9.47 7.20
N SER A 286 16.62 -9.61 5.87
CA SER A 286 17.81 -10.14 5.18
C SER A 286 18.96 -9.15 5.10
N PHE A 287 18.68 -7.85 5.15
CA PHE A 287 19.71 -6.81 5.10
C PHE A 287 20.45 -6.63 6.43
N SER A 288 21.77 -6.44 6.32
CA SER A 288 22.62 -6.07 7.46
C SER A 288 22.09 -4.79 8.13
N PRO A 289 22.04 -4.72 9.48
CA PRO A 289 21.59 -3.53 10.20
C PRO A 289 22.28 -2.23 9.77
N ILE A 290 23.55 -2.29 9.35
CA ILE A 290 24.33 -1.11 8.91
C ILE A 290 23.79 -0.52 7.59
N LEU A 291 23.21 -1.37 6.74
CA LEU A 291 22.64 -0.97 5.44
C LEU A 291 21.16 -0.57 5.54
N ARG A 292 20.49 -0.87 6.67
CA ARG A 292 19.07 -0.59 6.84
C ARG A 292 18.69 0.88 6.67
N PRO A 293 19.44 1.87 7.17
CA PRO A 293 19.07 3.28 6.96
C PRO A 293 18.91 3.67 5.49
N GLU A 294 19.78 3.18 4.61
CA GLU A 294 19.68 3.45 3.16
C GLU A 294 18.56 2.63 2.51
N LEU A 295 18.35 1.38 2.96
CA LEU A 295 17.19 0.58 2.54
C LEU A 295 15.86 1.28 2.90
N MET A 296 15.76 1.86 4.10
CA MET A 296 14.56 2.58 4.54
C MET A 296 14.30 3.84 3.70
N LYS A 297 15.35 4.58 3.31
CA LYS A 297 15.23 5.72 2.38
C LYS A 297 14.75 5.29 0.99
N LEU A 298 15.27 4.16 0.49
CA LEU A 298 14.77 3.57 -0.75
C LEU A 298 13.31 3.16 -0.61
N ALA A 299 12.94 2.53 0.50
CA ALA A 299 11.56 2.12 0.77
C ALA A 299 10.58 3.31 0.79
N MET A 300 10.96 4.42 1.45
CA MET A 300 10.15 5.65 1.42
C MET A 300 10.05 6.23 0.01
N SER A 301 11.15 6.25 -0.76
CA SER A 301 11.14 6.70 -2.16
C SER A 301 10.22 5.85 -3.02
N VAL A 302 10.22 4.53 -2.83
CA VAL A 302 9.32 3.59 -3.51
C VAL A 302 7.85 3.89 -3.16
N ALA A 303 7.51 4.07 -1.88
CA ALA A 303 6.14 4.39 -1.48
C ALA A 303 5.66 5.73 -2.05
N ASN A 304 6.53 6.76 -2.04
CA ASN A 304 6.24 8.05 -2.66
C ASN A 304 6.06 7.94 -4.17
N TYR A 305 6.84 7.08 -4.83
CA TYR A 305 6.67 6.80 -6.25
C TYR A 305 5.29 6.20 -6.57
N PHE A 306 4.82 5.21 -5.79
CA PHE A 306 3.45 4.69 -5.94
C PHE A 306 2.41 5.79 -5.75
N LYS A 307 2.53 6.57 -4.67
CA LYS A 307 1.63 7.69 -4.40
C LYS A 307 1.56 8.67 -5.57
N TRP A 308 2.71 9.11 -6.06
CA TRP A 308 2.82 10.01 -7.21
C TRP A 308 2.16 9.41 -8.47
N GLN A 309 2.44 8.14 -8.79
CA GLN A 309 1.85 7.46 -9.94
C GLN A 309 0.33 7.38 -9.87
N ILE A 310 -0.22 7.10 -8.69
CA ILE A 310 -1.67 7.00 -8.48
C ILE A 310 -2.31 8.40 -8.54
N GLU A 311 -1.63 9.44 -8.04
CA GLU A 311 -2.16 10.82 -7.94
C GLU A 311 -1.94 11.69 -9.20
N ILE A 312 -1.38 11.17 -10.31
CA ILE A 312 -1.08 11.97 -11.52
C ILE A 312 -2.26 12.84 -11.97
N GLU A 313 -3.48 12.28 -12.06
CA GLU A 313 -4.66 13.06 -12.46
C GLU A 313 -5.05 14.12 -11.42
N ASN A 314 -4.87 13.84 -10.13
CA ASN A 314 -5.12 14.83 -9.07
C ASN A 314 -4.11 15.98 -9.16
N LEU A 315 -2.86 15.70 -9.53
CA LEU A 315 -1.85 16.72 -9.80
C LEU A 315 -2.22 17.56 -11.02
N LEU A 316 -2.75 16.95 -12.08
CA LEU A 316 -3.23 17.69 -13.25
C LEU A 316 -4.41 18.62 -12.90
N LYS A 317 -5.40 18.11 -12.15
CA LYS A 317 -6.59 18.87 -11.70
C LYS A 317 -6.27 20.04 -10.76
N LYS A 318 -5.09 20.03 -10.12
CA LYS A 318 -4.64 21.10 -9.20
C LYS A 318 -4.46 22.44 -9.91
N TYR A 319 -4.05 22.41 -11.18
CA TYR A 319 -3.69 23.61 -11.95
C TYR A 319 -4.83 24.04 -12.88
N GLN A 320 -4.97 25.35 -13.09
CA GLN A 320 -5.95 25.88 -14.04
C GLN A 320 -5.53 25.68 -15.50
N SER A 321 -4.22 25.64 -15.73
CA SER A 321 -3.60 25.39 -17.02
C SER A 321 -2.30 24.63 -16.82
N ILE A 322 -1.85 23.92 -17.86
CA ILE A 322 -0.58 23.19 -17.81
C ILE A 322 0.28 23.48 -19.04
N VAL A 323 1.58 23.31 -18.89
CA VAL A 323 2.57 23.30 -19.97
C VAL A 323 3.40 22.04 -19.84
N LEU A 324 3.78 21.46 -20.98
CA LEU A 324 4.71 20.35 -21.01
C LEU A 324 6.14 20.85 -21.29
N PHE A 325 7.12 20.27 -20.61
CA PHE A 325 8.53 20.49 -20.89
C PHE A 325 9.14 19.23 -21.52
N GLY A 326 9.44 19.28 -22.81
CA GLY A 326 10.04 18.23 -23.62
C GLY A 326 9.13 17.84 -24.79
N ALA A 327 9.59 18.05 -26.03
CA ALA A 327 8.82 17.71 -27.24
C ALA A 327 9.18 16.31 -27.78
N GLY A 328 9.14 15.30 -26.90
CA GLY A 328 9.56 13.93 -27.18
C GLY A 328 8.44 12.88 -27.11
N ASN A 329 8.82 11.59 -27.10
CA ASN A 329 7.86 10.48 -26.97
C ASN A 329 7.01 10.58 -25.71
N MET A 330 7.57 11.03 -24.60
CA MET A 330 6.83 11.19 -23.33
C MET A 330 5.74 12.26 -23.45
N CYS A 331 6.00 13.39 -24.13
CA CYS A 331 4.96 14.38 -24.43
C CYS A 331 3.90 13.83 -25.40
N ARG A 332 4.28 13.07 -26.43
CA ARG A 332 3.32 12.39 -27.30
C ARG A 332 2.40 11.47 -26.49
N ASN A 333 2.98 10.71 -25.58
CA ASN A 333 2.28 9.78 -24.71
C ASN A 333 1.32 10.49 -23.75
N PHE A 334 1.76 11.61 -23.16
CA PHE A 334 0.88 12.51 -22.42
C PHE A 334 -0.29 12.95 -23.28
N MET A 335 -0.04 13.48 -24.48
CA MET A 335 -1.08 14.00 -25.36
C MET A 335 -2.10 12.93 -25.75
N LYS A 336 -1.65 11.70 -25.98
CA LYS A 336 -2.55 10.57 -26.32
C LYS A 336 -3.42 10.11 -25.14
N CYS A 337 -2.93 10.20 -23.91
CA CYS A 337 -3.64 9.66 -22.74
C CYS A 337 -4.42 10.72 -21.96
N TYR A 338 -3.91 11.94 -21.90
CA TYR A 338 -4.39 13.01 -21.03
C TYR A 338 -4.66 14.31 -21.79
N GLY A 339 -4.14 14.48 -23.02
CA GLY A 339 -4.19 15.77 -23.72
C GLY A 339 -5.58 16.25 -24.12
N GLU A 340 -6.58 15.37 -24.23
CA GLU A 340 -7.97 15.75 -24.50
C GLU A 340 -8.65 16.34 -23.26
N GLU A 341 -8.47 15.70 -22.09
CA GLU A 341 -9.06 16.13 -20.82
C GLU A 341 -8.27 17.28 -20.17
N TYR A 342 -6.94 17.25 -20.32
CA TYR A 342 -6.00 18.21 -19.75
C TYR A 342 -5.14 18.83 -20.87
N PRO A 343 -5.71 19.68 -21.74
CA PRO A 343 -4.98 20.25 -22.86
C PRO A 343 -3.89 21.23 -22.39
N PRO A 344 -2.61 20.99 -22.73
CA PRO A 344 -1.54 21.93 -22.43
C PRO A 344 -1.66 23.21 -23.27
N LEU A 345 -1.21 24.34 -22.71
CA LEU A 345 -1.16 25.62 -23.43
C LEU A 345 -0.17 25.57 -24.61
N PHE A 346 0.98 24.92 -24.37
CA PHE A 346 2.04 24.67 -25.34
C PHE A 346 2.99 23.60 -24.78
N THR A 347 4.00 23.22 -25.58
CA THR A 347 5.16 22.46 -25.09
C THR A 347 6.43 23.29 -25.29
N CYS A 348 7.44 23.11 -24.46
CA CYS A 348 8.73 23.78 -24.65
C CYS A 348 9.89 22.79 -24.59
N ASP A 349 11.02 23.13 -25.19
CA ASP A 349 12.19 22.26 -25.23
C ASP A 349 13.48 23.08 -25.25
N ASN A 350 14.58 22.52 -24.75
CA ASN A 350 15.89 23.17 -24.82
C ASN A 350 16.48 23.17 -26.24
N ASN A 351 15.98 22.32 -27.14
CA ASN A 351 16.42 22.27 -28.52
C ASN A 351 15.88 23.45 -29.35
N ARG A 352 16.72 24.44 -29.56
CA ARG A 352 16.40 25.62 -30.39
C ARG A 352 15.96 25.31 -31.82
N GLY A 353 16.41 24.18 -32.37
CA GLY A 353 16.13 23.79 -33.75
C GLY A 353 14.67 23.43 -34.03
N ILE A 354 13.86 23.22 -32.98
CA ILE A 354 12.44 22.86 -33.09
C ILE A 354 11.51 23.97 -32.58
N TRP A 355 12.03 25.12 -32.16
CA TRP A 355 11.19 26.22 -31.71
C TRP A 355 10.33 26.81 -32.85
N GLY A 356 9.08 27.13 -32.55
CA GLY A 356 8.08 27.59 -33.52
C GLY A 356 7.52 26.47 -34.40
N THR A 357 7.95 25.22 -34.23
CA THR A 357 7.33 24.06 -34.89
C THR A 357 6.12 23.57 -34.08
N GLU A 358 5.32 22.68 -34.68
CA GLU A 358 4.20 22.03 -34.00
C GLU A 358 4.55 20.57 -33.67
N PHE A 359 4.21 20.14 -32.45
CA PHE A 359 4.35 18.77 -31.98
C PHE A 359 3.07 18.31 -31.30
N CYS A 360 2.43 17.26 -31.85
CA CYS A 360 1.16 16.72 -31.32
C CYS A 360 0.06 17.79 -31.12
N GLY A 361 -0.02 18.78 -32.03
CA GLY A 361 -0.98 19.88 -31.93
C GLY A 361 -0.57 21.02 -31.00
N LEU A 362 0.63 20.97 -30.40
CA LEU A 362 1.17 22.01 -29.54
C LEU A 362 2.29 22.76 -30.24
N GLU A 363 2.31 24.09 -30.14
CA GLU A 363 3.48 24.89 -30.52
C GLU A 363 4.65 24.55 -29.58
N VAL A 364 5.85 24.36 -30.16
CA VAL A 364 7.08 24.15 -29.40
C VAL A 364 7.75 25.50 -29.14
N LYS A 365 7.78 25.95 -27.90
CA LYS A 365 8.35 27.25 -27.49
C LYS A 365 9.73 27.14 -26.84
N SER A 366 10.40 28.27 -26.69
CA SER A 366 11.59 28.37 -25.83
C SER A 366 11.20 28.27 -24.35
N PRO A 367 12.10 27.76 -23.48
CA PRO A 367 11.88 27.77 -22.03
C PRO A 367 11.59 29.17 -21.46
N ASP A 368 12.12 30.23 -22.07
CA ASP A 368 11.88 31.62 -21.61
C ASP A 368 10.40 31.98 -21.62
N SER A 369 9.58 31.33 -22.47
CA SER A 369 8.13 31.54 -22.49
C SER A 369 7.44 31.11 -21.20
N LEU A 370 8.11 30.33 -20.34
CA LEU A 370 7.59 29.92 -19.04
C LEU A 370 7.52 31.08 -18.02
N LEU A 371 8.29 32.15 -18.24
CA LEU A 371 8.29 33.33 -17.37
C LEU A 371 7.01 34.17 -17.49
N GLU A 372 6.24 33.94 -18.56
CA GLU A 372 5.00 34.66 -18.86
C GLU A 372 3.75 33.84 -18.46
N LEU A 373 3.94 32.74 -17.73
CA LEU A 373 2.84 31.85 -17.35
C LEU A 373 1.92 32.48 -16.29
N PRO A 374 0.62 32.13 -16.30
CA PRO A 374 -0.28 32.45 -15.20
C PRO A 374 0.19 31.87 -13.87
N ASP A 375 -0.14 32.54 -12.76
CA ASP A 375 0.27 32.16 -11.39
C ASP A 375 -0.10 30.71 -11.00
N ASN A 376 -1.18 30.16 -11.58
CA ASN A 376 -1.65 28.78 -11.32
C ASN A 376 -1.49 27.85 -12.54
N CYS A 377 -0.41 28.04 -13.31
CA CYS A 377 0.00 27.12 -14.35
C CYS A 377 1.00 26.09 -13.81
N GLY A 378 0.76 24.80 -14.06
CA GLY A 378 1.71 23.72 -13.77
C GLY A 378 2.65 23.48 -14.94
N VAL A 379 3.94 23.26 -14.68
CA VAL A 379 4.95 22.88 -15.68
C VAL A 379 5.31 21.41 -15.46
N PHE A 380 4.82 20.54 -16.34
CA PHE A 380 5.05 19.10 -16.27
C PHE A 380 6.26 18.72 -17.11
N ILE A 381 7.32 18.25 -16.46
CA ILE A 381 8.52 17.79 -17.13
C ILE A 381 8.26 16.41 -17.74
N CYS A 382 8.29 16.38 -19.08
CA CYS A 382 8.09 15.21 -19.93
C CYS A 382 9.42 14.79 -20.59
N ASN A 383 10.46 14.60 -19.78
CA ASN A 383 11.81 14.30 -20.25
C ASN A 383 12.59 13.45 -19.23
N ILE A 384 13.44 12.55 -19.72
CA ILE A 384 14.29 11.69 -18.87
C ILE A 384 15.36 12.49 -18.10
N TYR A 385 15.77 13.66 -18.59
CA TYR A 385 16.71 14.57 -17.94
C TYR A 385 16.01 15.49 -16.93
N TYR A 386 15.06 14.95 -16.18
CA TYR A 386 14.15 15.73 -15.36
C TYR A 386 14.86 16.51 -14.25
N ARG A 387 15.98 16.00 -13.73
CA ARG A 387 16.75 16.67 -12.67
C ARG A 387 17.46 17.91 -13.17
N GLU A 388 18.08 17.82 -14.35
CA GLU A 388 18.72 18.99 -14.97
C GLU A 388 17.70 20.06 -15.33
N ILE A 389 16.54 19.63 -15.85
CA ILE A 389 15.45 20.53 -16.22
C ILE A 389 14.81 21.16 -14.98
N GLU A 390 14.50 20.39 -13.93
CA GLU A 390 13.98 20.93 -12.67
C GLU A 390 14.90 22.01 -12.12
N LYS A 391 16.21 21.74 -12.08
CA LYS A 391 17.18 22.74 -11.64
C LYS A 391 17.16 23.99 -12.51
N GLN A 392 17.14 23.83 -13.84
CA GLN A 392 17.01 24.96 -14.77
C GLN A 392 15.75 25.79 -14.48
N LEU A 393 14.60 25.14 -14.30
CA LEU A 393 13.34 25.81 -14.03
C LEU A 393 13.34 26.56 -12.69
N LEU A 394 13.93 25.96 -11.65
CA LEU A 394 14.13 26.61 -10.35
C LEU A 394 15.05 27.83 -10.47
N ASP A 395 16.16 27.71 -11.22
CA ASP A 395 17.10 28.82 -11.47
C ASP A 395 16.44 29.96 -12.28
N MET A 396 15.42 29.65 -13.08
CA MET A 396 14.56 30.62 -13.78
C MET A 396 13.46 31.23 -12.89
N GLY A 397 13.30 30.74 -11.65
CA GLY A 397 12.27 31.22 -10.71
C GLY A 397 10.89 30.56 -10.87
N ILE A 398 10.78 29.48 -11.65
CA ILE A 398 9.54 28.71 -11.80
C ILE A 398 9.34 27.81 -10.58
N GLN A 399 8.14 27.84 -9.99
CA GLN A 399 7.84 27.12 -8.74
C GLN A 399 6.88 25.94 -8.91
N ASN A 400 5.91 26.05 -9.83
CA ASN A 400 4.89 25.02 -10.05
C ASN A 400 5.41 23.89 -10.96
N ILE A 401 6.51 23.25 -10.55
CA ILE A 401 7.17 22.20 -11.31
C ILE A 401 6.61 20.84 -10.88
N GLU A 402 6.19 20.06 -11.86
CA GLU A 402 5.70 18.70 -11.68
C GLU A 402 6.43 17.76 -12.64
N PHE A 403 6.38 16.46 -12.33
CA PHE A 403 6.95 15.42 -13.18
C PHE A 403 5.85 14.58 -13.80
N PHE A 404 6.10 14.16 -15.04
CA PHE A 404 5.31 13.14 -15.71
C PHE A 404 6.25 12.01 -16.17
N ASN A 405 5.80 10.76 -16.07
CA ASN A 405 6.41 9.65 -16.81
C ASN A 405 5.30 8.85 -17.52
N ASP A 406 5.71 8.08 -18.51
CA ASP A 406 4.83 7.25 -19.34
C ASP A 406 4.92 5.75 -18.98
N GLU A 407 5.42 5.42 -17.79
CA GLU A 407 5.61 4.04 -17.33
C GLU A 407 4.27 3.33 -17.10
N TYR A 408 3.30 4.01 -16.48
CA TYR A 408 2.00 3.47 -16.09
C TYR A 408 0.83 4.26 -16.72
N MET A 409 0.94 4.60 -18.00
CA MET A 409 -0.13 5.26 -18.77
C MET A 409 -1.44 4.47 -18.72
N PRO A 410 -2.64 5.05 -18.88
CA PRO A 410 -3.91 4.31 -18.94
C PRO A 410 -4.00 3.35 -20.15
N SER A 411 -3.36 3.70 -21.26
CA SER A 411 -3.28 2.89 -22.47
C SER A 411 -1.88 2.97 -23.08
N TYR A 412 -1.40 1.88 -23.68
CA TYR A 412 -0.14 1.90 -24.43
C TYR A 412 -0.40 2.07 -25.92
N PHE A 413 0.34 2.99 -26.53
CA PHE A 413 0.37 3.18 -27.96
C PHE A 413 1.77 2.82 -28.47
N PHE A 414 1.86 1.90 -29.43
CA PHE A 414 3.15 1.33 -29.85
C PHE A 414 3.86 2.13 -30.97
N ASP A 415 3.25 3.18 -31.51
CA ASP A 415 3.92 4.02 -32.52
C ASP A 415 5.01 4.88 -31.87
N ARG A 416 6.29 4.60 -32.15
CA ARG A 416 7.41 5.42 -31.66
C ARG A 416 7.85 6.44 -32.71
N LEU A 417 8.37 7.58 -32.25
CA LEU A 417 9.14 8.48 -33.11
C LEU A 417 10.32 7.71 -33.74
N GLY A 418 10.31 7.56 -35.06
CA GLY A 418 11.33 6.83 -35.83
C GLY A 418 10.85 5.56 -36.51
N ASP A 419 9.61 5.10 -36.29
CA ASP A 419 9.02 3.94 -36.99
C ASP A 419 8.51 4.27 -38.40
N LYS A 420 9.24 5.12 -39.14
CA LYS A 420 9.03 5.35 -40.59
C LYS A 420 10.31 5.13 -41.37
#